data_AF-U2F1H6-F1
#
_entry.id   AF-U2F1H6-F1
#
_cell.length_a   1.000
_cell.length_b   1.000
_cell.length_c   1.000
_cell.angle_alpha   90.00
_cell.angle_beta   90.00
_cell.angle_gamma   90.00
#
_symmetry.space_group_name_H-M   'P 1'
#
loop_
_entity.id
_entity.type
_entity.pdbx_description
1 polymer ?
#
loop_
_entity_poly.entity_id
_entity_poly.type
_entity_poly.pdbx_seq_one_letter_code
_entity_poly.pdbx_strand_id
1 'polypeptide(L)'
;MLNEKAKNTAFKLLDKFGKVGTYKRKGGQIYDPETGGMTEQISEYKVKAYIDSAKSYSNLIEKRLLNEGDNVILVAAKSLPFMPQNNDVIEFPHCSYTIKYNDAVWGGEDVALHQLIGVAK
;
A
#
# COMPACT_ATOMS: atom_id res chain seq x y z
N MET A 1 -12.66 21.55 -7.80
CA MET A 1 -12.03 20.66 -6.79
C MET A 1 -11.03 19.74 -7.50
N LEU A 2 -9.75 20.15 -7.57
CA LEU A 2 -8.70 19.39 -8.25
C LEU A 2 -8.47 18.01 -7.59
N ASN A 3 -8.57 17.99 -6.25
CA ASN A 3 -8.43 16.82 -5.38
C ASN A 3 -9.31 15.63 -5.80
N GLU A 4 -10.60 15.88 -5.99
CA GLU A 4 -11.57 14.82 -6.28
C GLU A 4 -11.39 14.24 -7.68
N LYS A 5 -11.06 15.10 -8.65
CA LYS A 5 -10.75 14.67 -10.02
C LYS A 5 -9.49 13.81 -10.05
N ALA A 6 -8.44 14.18 -9.32
CA ALA A 6 -7.20 13.42 -9.20
C ALA A 6 -7.43 12.05 -8.53
N LYS A 7 -8.11 12.00 -7.38
CA LYS A 7 -8.52 10.76 -6.69
C LYS A 7 -9.29 9.82 -7.61
N ASN A 8 -10.29 10.33 -8.32
CA ASN A 8 -11.12 9.53 -9.22
C ASN A 8 -10.33 9.02 -10.44
N THR A 9 -9.37 9.80 -10.94
CA THR A 9 -8.53 9.39 -12.08
C THR A 9 -7.58 8.27 -11.67
N ALA A 10 -6.88 8.42 -10.54
CA ALA A 10 -6.01 7.38 -9.98
C ALA A 10 -6.77 6.07 -9.75
N PHE A 11 -7.97 6.17 -9.16
CA PHE A 11 -8.85 5.02 -8.96
C PHE A 11 -9.22 4.33 -10.28
N LYS A 12 -9.66 5.07 -11.31
CA LYS A 12 -10.02 4.49 -12.62
C LYS A 12 -8.85 3.80 -13.32
N LEU A 13 -7.65 4.36 -13.23
CA LEU A 13 -6.45 3.78 -13.84
C LEU A 13 -6.10 2.45 -13.17
N LEU A 14 -6.06 2.41 -11.84
CA LEU A 14 -5.80 1.18 -11.10
C LEU A 14 -6.96 0.19 -11.19
N ASP A 15 -8.20 0.66 -11.35
CA ASP A 15 -9.33 -0.22 -11.59
C ASP A 15 -9.20 -0.96 -12.93
N LYS A 16 -8.67 -0.29 -13.95
CA LYS A 16 -8.48 -0.85 -15.29
C LYS A 16 -7.21 -1.70 -15.44
N PHE A 17 -6.11 -1.30 -14.82
CA PHE A 17 -4.78 -1.89 -15.05
C PHE A 17 -4.14 -2.53 -13.81
N GLY A 18 -4.70 -2.30 -12.64
CA GLY A 18 -4.21 -2.88 -11.39
C GLY A 18 -4.61 -4.34 -11.21
N LYS A 19 -3.81 -5.06 -10.43
CA LYS A 19 -4.11 -6.41 -9.95
C LYS A 19 -4.92 -6.33 -8.67
N VAL A 20 -5.84 -7.28 -8.48
CA VAL A 20 -6.62 -7.39 -7.24
C VAL A 20 -5.74 -8.02 -6.16
N GLY A 21 -5.70 -7.37 -5.01
CA GLY A 21 -5.02 -7.86 -3.81
C GLY A 21 -5.80 -7.52 -2.54
N THR A 22 -5.28 -8.01 -1.42
CA THR A 22 -5.80 -7.76 -0.09
C THR A 22 -4.76 -7.00 0.71
N TYR A 23 -5.10 -5.79 1.12
CA TYR A 23 -4.31 -4.99 2.03
C TYR A 23 -4.67 -5.34 3.47
N LYS A 24 -3.68 -5.70 4.28
CA LYS A 24 -3.82 -6.11 5.67
C LYS A 24 -3.09 -5.12 6.56
N ARG A 25 -3.83 -4.55 7.51
CA ARG A 25 -3.29 -3.62 8.50
C ARG A 25 -3.45 -4.17 9.90
N LYS A 26 -2.39 -4.08 10.69
CA LYS A 26 -2.44 -4.40 12.13
C LYS A 26 -3.13 -3.25 12.87
N GLY A 27 -4.31 -3.51 13.42
CA GLY A 27 -5.11 -2.53 14.16
C GLY A 27 -4.74 -2.40 15.64
N GLY A 28 -4.00 -3.37 16.19
CA GLY A 28 -3.61 -3.42 17.60
C GLY A 28 -3.69 -4.84 18.16
N GLN A 29 -3.67 -4.95 19.49
CA GLN A 29 -3.88 -6.19 20.22
C GLN A 29 -5.05 -6.04 21.18
N ILE A 30 -5.91 -7.05 21.26
CA ILE A 30 -6.98 -7.13 22.27
C ILE A 30 -6.63 -8.25 23.24
N TYR A 31 -6.84 -7.98 24.53
CA TYR A 31 -6.73 -8.98 25.56
C TYR A 31 -7.91 -9.95 25.48
N ASP A 32 -7.62 -11.24 25.35
CA ASP A 32 -8.60 -12.31 25.43
C ASP A 32 -8.62 -12.88 26.86
N PRO A 33 -9.68 -12.64 27.64
CA PRO A 33 -9.79 -13.12 29.01
C PRO A 33 -9.94 -14.64 29.14
N GLU A 34 -10.36 -15.35 28.08
CA GLU A 34 -10.53 -16.82 28.14
C GLU A 34 -9.20 -17.56 27.98
N THR A 35 -8.32 -17.05 27.13
CA THR A 35 -7.00 -17.65 26.88
C THR A 35 -5.86 -16.97 27.66
N GLY A 36 -6.13 -15.80 28.26
CA GLY A 36 -5.12 -14.96 28.91
C GLY A 36 -4.11 -14.35 27.93
N GLY A 37 -4.35 -14.50 26.62
CA GLY A 37 -3.47 -14.08 25.55
C GLY A 37 -3.83 -12.71 24.97
N MET A 38 -2.90 -12.16 24.19
CA MET A 38 -3.16 -10.99 23.34
C MET A 38 -3.43 -11.47 21.92
N THR A 39 -4.60 -11.18 21.36
CA THR A 39 -4.95 -11.48 19.98
C THR A 39 -4.67 -10.26 19.11
N GLU A 40 -3.88 -10.43 18.04
CA GLU A 40 -3.66 -9.37 17.05
C GLU A 40 -4.95 -9.12 16.24
N GLN A 41 -5.36 -7.87 16.15
CA GLN A 41 -6.41 -7.47 15.22
C GLN A 41 -5.83 -7.12 13.86
N ILE A 42 -6.31 -7.81 12.84
CA ILE A 42 -5.96 -7.54 11.44
C ILE A 42 -7.21 -7.04 10.72
N SER A 43 -7.12 -5.85 10.14
CA SER A 43 -8.14 -5.32 9.24
C SER A 43 -7.74 -5.60 7.80
N GLU A 44 -8.67 -6.14 7.01
CA GLU A 44 -8.43 -6.50 5.62
C GLU A 44 -9.25 -5.62 4.67
N TYR A 45 -8.62 -5.15 3.60
CA TYR A 45 -9.22 -4.27 2.59
C TYR A 45 -8.91 -4.80 1.20
N LYS A 46 -9.94 -5.03 0.39
CA LYS A 46 -9.73 -5.37 -1.02
C LYS A 46 -9.27 -4.14 -1.78
N VAL A 47 -8.12 -4.24 -2.42
CA VAL A 47 -7.51 -3.15 -3.19
C VAL A 47 -7.17 -3.60 -4.60
N LYS A 48 -7.13 -2.64 -5.53
CA LYS A 48 -6.43 -2.81 -6.80
C LYS A 48 -5.15 -2.02 -6.77
N ALA A 49 -4.06 -2.68 -7.15
CA ALA A 49 -2.73 -2.11 -7.10
C ALA A 49 -1.94 -2.44 -8.35
N TYR A 50 -1.12 -1.49 -8.79
CA TYR A 50 -0.11 -1.73 -9.82
C TYR A 50 1.22 -1.99 -9.13
N ILE A 51 1.98 -2.97 -9.62
CA ILE A 51 3.25 -3.41 -9.04
C ILE A 51 4.32 -3.24 -10.10
N ASP A 52 5.39 -2.54 -9.73
CA ASP A 52 6.58 -2.34 -10.55
C ASP A 52 7.83 -2.72 -9.76
N SER A 53 8.90 -3.05 -10.47
CA SER A 53 10.21 -3.27 -9.86
C SER A 53 10.84 -1.93 -9.48
N ALA A 54 11.54 -1.86 -8.34
CA ALA A 54 12.34 -0.68 -8.01
C ALA A 54 13.39 -0.33 -9.09
N LYS A 55 13.79 -1.30 -9.94
CA LYS A 55 14.70 -1.06 -11.08
C LYS A 55 14.19 0.00 -12.07
N SER A 56 12.88 0.17 -12.19
CA SER A 56 12.24 1.23 -13.00
C SER A 56 12.49 2.63 -12.41
N TYR A 57 13.02 2.71 -11.19
CA TYR A 57 13.27 3.92 -10.41
C TYR A 57 14.76 4.04 -10.04
N SER A 58 15.64 3.89 -11.03
CA SER A 58 17.11 3.87 -10.85
C SER A 58 17.64 5.08 -10.08
N ASN A 59 17.07 6.27 -10.30
CA ASN A 59 17.42 7.49 -9.60
C ASN A 59 17.21 7.43 -8.07
N LEU A 60 16.24 6.64 -7.60
CA LEU A 60 15.97 6.43 -6.17
C LEU A 60 16.88 5.36 -5.58
N ILE A 61 17.28 4.37 -6.37
CA ILE A 61 18.26 3.35 -5.98
C ILE A 61 19.66 3.97 -5.84
N GLU A 62 20.08 4.79 -6.81
CA GLU A 62 21.38 5.50 -6.78
C GLU A 62 21.52 6.39 -5.53
N LYS A 63 20.41 6.98 -5.10
CA LYS A 63 20.33 7.78 -3.86
C LYS A 63 20.18 6.93 -2.59
N ARG A 64 20.22 5.60 -2.70
CA ARG A 64 20.02 4.62 -1.61
C ARG A 64 18.70 4.76 -0.88
N LEU A 65 17.68 5.28 -1.56
CA LEU A 65 16.32 5.41 -1.02
C LEU A 65 15.49 4.15 -1.26
N LEU A 66 15.86 3.35 -2.27
CA LEU A 66 15.30 2.04 -2.59
C LEU A 66 16.41 1.01 -2.76
N ASN A 67 16.12 -0.24 -2.45
CA ASN A 67 17.00 -1.36 -2.79
C ASN A 67 16.53 -2.01 -4.11
N GLU A 68 17.43 -2.62 -4.87
CA GLU A 68 17.10 -3.28 -6.14
C GLU A 68 16.07 -4.43 -5.99
N GLY A 69 15.98 -5.04 -4.80
CA GLY A 69 15.01 -6.08 -4.48
C GLY A 69 13.65 -5.55 -3.98
N ASP A 70 13.53 -4.24 -3.74
CA ASP A 70 12.26 -3.64 -3.34
C ASP A 70 11.31 -3.52 -4.55
N ASN A 71 10.02 -3.42 -4.29
CA ASN A 71 8.98 -3.25 -5.30
C ASN A 71 8.19 -1.97 -5.02
N VAL A 72 7.81 -1.27 -6.08
CA VAL A 72 6.95 -0.09 -6.00
C VAL A 72 5.52 -0.52 -6.26
N ILE A 73 4.61 -0.21 -5.33
CA ILE A 73 3.22 -0.64 -5.35
C ILE A 73 2.35 0.61 -5.30
N LEU A 74 1.60 0.85 -6.38
CA LEU A 74 0.70 1.99 -6.50
C LEU A 74 -0.71 1.58 -6.09
N VAL A 75 -1.28 2.28 -5.10
CA VAL A 75 -2.65 2.06 -4.60
C VAL A 75 -3.42 3.37 -4.61
N ALA A 76 -4.65 3.38 -5.12
CA ALA A 76 -5.47 4.58 -5.10
C ALA A 76 -5.84 4.93 -3.66
N ALA A 77 -5.66 6.20 -3.26
CA ALA A 77 -6.05 6.65 -1.92
C ALA A 77 -7.54 6.43 -1.65
N LYS A 78 -8.39 6.49 -2.70
CA LYS A 78 -9.82 6.18 -2.59
C LYS A 78 -10.10 4.74 -2.14
N SER A 79 -9.18 3.81 -2.36
CA SER A 79 -9.33 2.39 -1.99
C SER A 79 -8.98 2.11 -0.53
N LEU A 80 -8.33 3.07 0.16
CA LEU A 80 -7.91 2.93 1.54
C LEU A 80 -8.41 4.13 2.36
N PRO A 81 -9.24 3.92 3.40
CA PRO A 81 -9.77 5.03 4.20
C PRO A 81 -8.74 5.65 5.16
N PHE A 82 -7.47 5.26 5.06
CA PHE A 82 -6.39 5.66 5.95
C PHE A 82 -5.06 5.76 5.20
N MET A 83 -4.07 6.40 5.83
CA MET A 83 -2.69 6.39 5.36
C MET A 83 -2.04 5.02 5.64
N PRO A 84 -1.51 4.32 4.61
CA PRO A 84 -0.70 3.11 4.77
C PRO A 84 0.46 3.28 5.75
N GLN A 85 0.75 2.24 6.54
CA GLN A 85 1.81 2.25 7.54
C GLN A 85 2.91 1.23 7.23
N ASN A 86 4.06 1.46 7.86
CA ASN A 86 5.17 0.50 7.82
C ASN A 86 4.75 -0.80 8.51
N ASN A 87 5.18 -1.93 7.94
CA ASN A 87 4.83 -3.30 8.32
C ASN A 87 3.39 -3.74 8.00
N ASP A 88 2.58 -2.90 7.36
CA ASP A 88 1.36 -3.38 6.70
C ASP A 88 1.73 -4.35 5.57
N VAL A 89 0.80 -5.21 5.18
CA VAL A 89 1.05 -6.25 4.18
C VAL A 89 0.05 -6.11 3.05
N ILE A 90 0.52 -6.23 1.81
CA ILE A 90 -0.35 -6.38 0.65
C ILE A 90 -0.13 -7.74 0.01
N GLU A 91 -1.19 -8.54 -0.04
CA GLU A 91 -1.18 -9.90 -0.57
C GLU A 91 -1.87 -9.95 -1.93
N PHE A 92 -1.24 -10.64 -2.86
CA PHE A 92 -1.77 -11.04 -4.15
C PHE A 92 -1.75 -12.57 -4.22
N PRO A 93 -2.47 -13.21 -5.16
CA PRO A 93 -2.60 -14.67 -5.21
C PRO A 93 -1.28 -15.47 -5.17
N HIS A 94 -0.17 -14.89 -5.62
CA HIS A 94 1.13 -15.57 -5.72
C HIS A 94 2.30 -14.79 -5.10
N CYS A 95 2.04 -13.65 -4.47
CA CYS A 95 3.08 -12.85 -3.86
C CYS A 95 2.51 -12.00 -2.72
N SER A 96 3.34 -11.77 -1.70
CA SER A 96 3.01 -10.90 -0.57
C SER A 96 4.12 -9.89 -0.41
N TYR A 97 3.78 -8.65 -0.12
CA TYR A 97 4.75 -7.59 0.12
C TYR A 97 4.51 -6.93 1.48
N THR A 98 5.55 -6.82 2.27
CA THR A 98 5.55 -6.02 3.49
C THR A 98 5.93 -4.59 3.16
N ILE A 99 5.08 -3.63 3.54
CA ILE A 99 5.29 -2.21 3.27
C ILE A 99 6.40 -1.68 4.17
N LYS A 100 7.47 -1.17 3.57
CA LYS A 100 8.55 -0.45 4.27
C LYS A 100 8.28 1.04 4.40
N TYR A 101 7.66 1.61 3.37
CA TYR A 101 7.52 3.05 3.23
C TYR A 101 6.32 3.39 2.34
N ASN A 102 5.72 4.55 2.59
CA ASN A 102 4.62 5.10 1.81
C ASN A 102 4.97 6.52 1.41
N ASP A 103 5.11 6.76 0.11
CA ASP A 103 5.20 8.09 -0.48
C ASP A 103 3.82 8.49 -1.03
N ALA A 104 3.31 9.63 -0.59
CA ALA A 104 1.96 10.09 -0.94
C ALA A 104 2.01 11.03 -2.14
N VAL A 105 1.26 10.71 -3.20
CA VAL A 105 1.08 11.60 -4.36
C VAL A 105 -0.15 12.45 -4.15
N TRP A 106 0.06 13.76 -4.04
CA TRP A 106 -0.97 14.74 -3.72
C TRP A 106 -1.65 15.28 -4.99
N GLY A 107 -2.98 15.43 -4.91
CA GLY A 107 -3.83 16.01 -5.95
C GLY A 107 -4.33 17.41 -5.58
N GLY A 108 -3.54 18.17 -4.82
CA GLY A 108 -3.95 19.40 -4.14
C GLY A 108 -3.82 19.22 -2.62
N GLU A 109 -4.87 19.50 -1.86
CA GLU A 109 -4.87 19.35 -0.38
C GLU A 109 -5.09 17.90 0.09
N ASP A 110 -5.23 16.97 -0.84
CA ASP A 110 -5.57 15.58 -0.59
C ASP A 110 -4.61 14.61 -1.28
N VAL A 111 -4.42 13.43 -0.69
CA VAL A 111 -3.73 12.32 -1.34
C VAL A 111 -4.60 11.69 -2.42
N ALA A 112 -4.07 11.56 -3.63
CA ALA A 112 -4.73 10.90 -4.75
C ALA A 112 -4.28 9.44 -4.89
N LEU A 113 -3.01 9.17 -4.65
CA LEU A 113 -2.37 7.87 -4.86
C LEU A 113 -1.30 7.64 -3.79
N HIS A 114 -1.21 6.42 -3.28
CA HIS A 114 -0.12 5.95 -2.44
C HIS A 114 0.90 5.20 -3.30
N GLN A 115 2.15 5.63 -3.24
CA GLN A 115 3.29 4.94 -3.81
C GLN A 115 4.03 4.22 -2.67
N LEU A 116 3.70 2.95 -2.51
CA LEU A 116 4.23 2.11 -1.44
C LEU A 116 5.50 1.41 -1.89
N ILE A 117 6.47 1.31 -1.00
CA ILE A 117 7.67 0.49 -1.20
C ILE A 117 7.49 -0.79 -0.42
N GLY A 118 7.37 -1.90 -1.13
CA GLY A 118 7.12 -3.23 -0.57
C GLY A 118 8.32 -4.17 -0.76
N VAL A 119 8.56 -5.03 0.23
CA VAL A 119 9.52 -6.14 0.12
C VAL A 119 8.77 -7.44 0.00
N ALA A 120 9.12 -8.23 -1.03
CA ALA A 120 8.58 -9.56 -1.20
C ALA A 120 8.89 -10.42 0.02
N LYS A 121 7.87 -11.11 0.53
CA LYS A 121 7.98 -12.08 1.62
C LYS A 121 8.39 -13.45 1.09
#